data_AF-A0A949CMF3-F1
#
_entry.id   AF-A0A949CMF3-F1
#
_cell.length_a   1.000
_cell.length_b   1.000
_cell.length_c   1.000
_cell.angle_alpha   90.00
_cell.angle_beta   90.00
_cell.angle_gamma   90.00
#
_symmetry.space_group_name_H-M   'P 1'
#
loop_
_entity.id
_entity.type
_entity.pdbx_description
1 polymer ?
#
loop_
_entity_poly.entity_id
_entity_poly.type
_entity_poly.pdbx_seq_one_letter_code
_entity_poly.pdbx_strand_id
1 'polypeptide(L)'
;RVDWHLRTRTFQDVPTKLSQLGSYGGGNHFGECEVVHVHPSERAKRCADTFGLLHGHVAFLSHCGSRGVGHNLAMGQFRSLQGKFKKWDIPFPGNDRELVYAPLGSPEADAYLDDMSIGANFATVNHLLINSLVLEAFQEVLPGVQGKLIYFISHNIARQEILDGRLEWVHRKGATRAFPAMHPALRGTRYESTGHPILLPGNPQAGSSVMVADPGARLSCFSVNHGAGRILGRKRAIRELDQSAINRSFEERDILTNCRNYPKDEAPAAYKDFEEVLRSVTAAGLASEVARLKASFVIKDGDAADD
;
A
#
# COMPACT_ATOMS: atom_id res chain seq x y z
N ARG A 1 18.77 7.20 -16.16
CA ARG A 1 18.37 5.77 -16.14
C ARG A 1 17.26 5.43 -17.14
N VAL A 2 16.14 6.16 -17.20
CA VAL A 2 15.06 5.92 -18.19
C VAL A 2 15.58 5.85 -19.63
N ASP A 3 16.42 6.79 -20.07
CA ASP A 3 17.03 6.75 -21.41
C ASP A 3 17.89 5.49 -21.67
N TRP A 4 18.51 4.94 -20.62
CA TRP A 4 19.23 3.68 -20.73
C TRP A 4 18.26 2.52 -20.99
N HIS A 5 17.12 2.48 -20.29
CA HIS A 5 16.08 1.47 -20.54
C HIS A 5 15.51 1.55 -21.95
N LEU A 6 15.23 2.77 -22.43
CA LEU A 6 14.71 3.00 -23.78
C LEU A 6 15.71 2.57 -24.85
N ARG A 7 16.99 2.94 -24.70
CA ARG A 7 18.05 2.55 -25.65
C ARG A 7 18.33 1.04 -25.65
N THR A 8 18.33 0.41 -24.47
CA THR A 8 18.63 -1.03 -24.33
C THR A 8 17.41 -1.93 -24.51
N ARG A 9 16.21 -1.36 -24.67
CA ARG A 9 14.93 -2.08 -24.77
C ARG A 9 14.69 -3.05 -23.60
N THR A 10 15.24 -2.74 -22.43
CA THR A 10 15.07 -3.55 -21.20
C THR A 10 13.74 -3.25 -20.51
N PHE A 11 13.18 -2.05 -20.71
CA PHE A 11 11.82 -1.71 -20.33
C PHE A 11 10.91 -1.89 -21.54
N GLN A 12 10.11 -2.95 -21.52
CA GLN A 12 9.19 -3.29 -22.60
C GLN A 12 7.90 -2.46 -22.52
N ASP A 13 7.35 -2.16 -23.70
CA ASP A 13 6.00 -1.59 -23.85
C ASP A 13 5.76 -0.26 -23.10
N VAL A 14 6.76 0.62 -23.12
CA VAL A 14 6.74 1.89 -22.36
C VAL A 14 5.50 2.74 -22.62
N PRO A 15 5.04 2.98 -23.87
CA PRO A 15 3.84 3.80 -24.10
C PRO A 15 2.60 3.27 -23.38
N THR A 16 2.34 1.97 -23.49
CA THR A 16 1.20 1.31 -22.82
C THR A 16 1.37 1.34 -21.30
N LYS A 17 2.59 1.14 -20.78
CA LYS A 17 2.81 1.22 -19.33
C LYS A 17 2.63 2.64 -18.79
N LEU A 18 2.98 3.67 -19.56
CA LEU A 18 2.76 5.05 -19.17
C LEU A 18 1.29 5.47 -19.25
N SER A 19 0.50 4.90 -20.16
CA SER A 19 -0.94 5.17 -20.23
C SER A 19 -1.74 4.61 -19.05
N GLN A 20 -1.11 3.80 -18.18
CA GLN A 20 -1.73 3.31 -16.93
C GLN A 20 -1.70 4.36 -15.81
N LEU A 21 -1.11 5.53 -16.03
CA LEU A 21 -1.10 6.61 -15.05
C LEU A 21 -2.54 7.13 -14.83
N GLY A 22 -2.94 7.26 -13.57
CA GLY A 22 -4.30 7.62 -13.17
C GLY A 22 -5.23 6.43 -12.97
N SER A 23 -4.73 5.19 -12.91
CA SER A 23 -5.57 3.98 -12.75
C SER A 23 -5.21 3.13 -11.52
N TYR A 24 -6.17 2.32 -11.07
CA TYR A 24 -5.97 1.37 -9.96
C TYR A 24 -5.34 0.07 -10.44
N GLY A 25 -5.83 -0.47 -11.56
CA GLY A 25 -5.59 -1.83 -12.04
C GLY A 25 -6.24 -2.94 -11.23
N GLY A 26 -5.99 -4.16 -11.68
CA GLY A 26 -6.53 -5.36 -11.05
C GLY A 26 -5.81 -5.79 -9.77
N GLY A 27 -6.21 -6.96 -9.26
CA GLY A 27 -5.72 -7.52 -7.99
C GLY A 27 -6.29 -6.79 -6.78
N ASN A 28 -5.48 -6.60 -5.75
CA ASN A 28 -5.90 -5.97 -4.50
C ASN A 28 -5.88 -4.44 -4.54
N HIS A 29 -5.80 -3.83 -5.72
CA HIS A 29 -5.93 -2.39 -5.88
C HIS A 29 -7.40 -1.98 -5.91
N PHE A 30 -7.70 -0.82 -5.31
CA PHE A 30 -9.05 -0.29 -5.15
C PHE A 30 -9.04 1.16 -4.66
N GLY A 31 -10.19 1.83 -4.79
CA GLY A 31 -10.52 3.03 -4.05
C GLY A 31 -11.72 2.75 -3.13
N GLU A 32 -11.71 3.24 -1.91
CA GLU A 32 -12.80 3.07 -0.95
C GLU A 32 -13.26 4.43 -0.42
N CYS A 33 -14.56 4.69 -0.51
CA CYS A 33 -15.22 5.79 0.18
C CYS A 33 -15.74 5.24 1.51
N GLU A 34 -15.25 5.81 2.61
CA GLU A 34 -15.45 5.26 3.94
C GLU A 34 -15.88 6.34 4.94
N VAL A 35 -16.73 5.97 5.89
CA VAL A 35 -17.13 6.83 7.01
C VAL A 35 -16.12 6.70 8.15
N VAL A 36 -15.62 7.83 8.63
CA VAL A 36 -14.59 7.90 9.69
C VAL A 36 -15.23 7.75 11.07
N HIS A 37 -14.78 6.77 11.85
CA HIS A 37 -15.12 6.60 13.25
C HIS A 37 -13.86 6.70 14.13
N VAL A 38 -13.58 7.91 14.61
CA VAL A 38 -12.47 8.17 15.55
C VAL A 38 -12.68 7.41 16.86
N HIS A 39 -11.63 6.73 17.33
CA HIS A 39 -11.63 5.99 18.59
C HIS A 39 -11.78 6.95 19.80
N PRO A 40 -12.53 6.59 20.85
CA PRO A 40 -12.89 7.53 21.93
C PRO A 40 -11.74 7.93 22.87
N SER A 41 -10.59 7.26 22.80
CA SER A 41 -9.43 7.56 23.65
C SER A 41 -8.85 8.95 23.34
N GLU A 42 -8.33 9.62 24.38
CA GLU A 42 -7.78 10.97 24.25
C GLU A 42 -6.60 11.05 23.27
N ARG A 43 -5.76 10.01 23.27
CA ARG A 43 -4.67 9.89 22.30
C ARG A 43 -5.19 9.81 20.86
N ALA A 44 -6.23 9.02 20.62
CA ALA A 44 -6.79 8.86 19.29
C ALA A 44 -7.41 10.16 18.79
N LYS A 45 -8.15 10.89 19.63
CA LYS A 45 -8.69 12.22 19.30
C LYS A 45 -7.58 13.20 18.91
N ARG A 46 -6.53 13.32 19.73
CA ARG A 46 -5.37 14.17 19.43
C ARG A 46 -4.69 13.78 18.10
N CYS A 47 -4.54 12.48 17.84
CA CYS A 47 -3.98 12.00 16.58
C CYS A 47 -4.91 12.32 15.40
N ALA A 48 -6.22 12.09 15.53
CA ALA A 48 -7.20 12.40 14.50
C ALA A 48 -7.19 13.88 14.13
N ASP A 49 -7.16 14.79 15.12
CA ASP A 49 -7.03 16.23 14.91
C ASP A 49 -5.72 16.57 14.18
N THR A 50 -4.61 15.98 14.63
CA THR A 50 -3.29 16.17 14.02
C THR A 50 -3.21 15.60 12.60
N PHE A 51 -4.00 14.58 12.27
CA PHE A 51 -4.02 13.97 10.94
C PHE A 51 -4.98 14.75 10.02
N GLY A 52 -6.05 15.31 10.58
CA GLY A 52 -7.16 15.92 9.85
C GLY A 52 -8.33 14.96 9.62
N LEU A 53 -8.48 13.93 10.46
CA LEU A 53 -9.60 13.00 10.43
C LEU A 53 -10.76 13.55 11.26
N LEU A 54 -11.95 13.63 10.66
CA LEU A 54 -13.15 14.15 11.31
C LEU A 54 -14.16 13.02 11.52
N HIS A 55 -14.60 12.80 12.76
CA HIS A 55 -15.57 11.76 13.07
C HIS A 55 -16.91 12.00 12.33
N GLY A 56 -17.46 10.97 11.70
CA GLY A 56 -18.69 11.03 10.92
C GLY A 56 -18.55 11.63 9.51
N HIS A 57 -17.35 12.09 9.14
CA HIS A 57 -17.07 12.55 7.78
C HIS A 57 -16.64 11.41 6.87
N VAL A 58 -16.57 11.71 5.58
CA VAL A 58 -16.09 10.80 4.54
C VAL A 58 -14.56 10.92 4.40
N ALA A 59 -13.89 9.78 4.37
CA ALA A 59 -12.53 9.61 3.92
C ALA A 59 -12.52 8.80 2.62
N PHE A 60 -11.55 9.08 1.75
CA PHE A 60 -11.32 8.27 0.57
C PHE A 60 -9.94 7.64 0.67
N LEU A 61 -9.88 6.30 0.63
CA LEU A 61 -8.66 5.53 0.67
C LEU A 61 -8.36 4.96 -0.71
N SER A 62 -7.20 5.32 -1.27
CA SER A 62 -6.71 4.77 -2.53
C SER A 62 -5.61 3.75 -2.25
N HIS A 63 -5.77 2.54 -2.76
CA HIS A 63 -4.77 1.49 -2.72
C HIS A 63 -4.37 1.11 -4.16
N CYS A 64 -3.24 1.64 -4.61
CA CYS A 64 -2.65 1.31 -5.91
C CYS A 64 -1.12 1.37 -5.83
N GLY A 65 -0.45 1.17 -6.97
CA GLY A 65 1.02 1.17 -7.02
C GLY A 65 1.58 1.76 -8.29
N SER A 66 2.78 1.30 -8.63
CA SER A 66 3.53 1.70 -9.83
C SER A 66 3.03 1.06 -11.14
N ARG A 67 1.88 0.38 -11.09
CA ARG A 67 1.26 -0.35 -12.21
C ARG A 67 2.29 -1.28 -12.88
N GLY A 68 2.16 -1.53 -14.18
CA GLY A 68 3.09 -2.36 -14.93
C GLY A 68 4.51 -1.78 -15.06
N VAL A 69 4.71 -0.48 -14.79
CA VAL A 69 6.05 0.16 -14.81
C VAL A 69 6.96 -0.48 -13.77
N GLY A 70 6.54 -0.48 -12.50
CA GLY A 70 7.36 -1.06 -11.44
C GLY A 70 7.53 -2.57 -11.55
N HIS A 71 6.51 -3.28 -12.05
CA HIS A 71 6.62 -4.71 -12.35
C HIS A 71 7.73 -4.97 -13.38
N ASN A 72 7.72 -4.26 -14.52
CA ASN A 72 8.74 -4.44 -15.56
C ASN A 72 10.15 -4.11 -15.07
N LEU A 73 10.30 -3.04 -14.28
CA LEU A 73 11.57 -2.66 -13.67
C LEU A 73 12.09 -3.74 -12.71
N ALA A 74 11.24 -4.23 -11.80
CA ALA A 74 11.59 -5.30 -10.88
C ALA A 74 11.97 -6.60 -11.60
N MET A 75 11.19 -7.03 -12.60
CA MET A 75 11.48 -8.23 -13.40
C MET A 75 12.77 -8.08 -14.22
N GLY A 76 13.09 -6.86 -14.69
CA GLY A 76 14.38 -6.55 -15.29
C GLY A 76 15.54 -6.77 -14.30
N GLN A 77 15.39 -6.27 -13.08
CA GLN A 77 16.38 -6.39 -12.01
C GLN A 77 16.59 -7.83 -11.56
N PHE A 78 15.52 -8.61 -11.36
CA PHE A 78 15.63 -10.04 -11.06
C PHE A 78 16.43 -10.79 -12.12
N ARG A 79 16.12 -10.60 -13.41
CA ARG A 79 16.84 -11.25 -14.51
C ARG A 79 18.32 -10.84 -14.55
N SER A 80 18.59 -9.55 -14.37
CA SER A 80 19.95 -9.00 -14.35
C SER A 80 20.78 -9.61 -13.22
N LEU A 81 20.26 -9.58 -11.99
CA LEU A 81 20.95 -10.08 -10.81
C LEU A 81 21.10 -11.60 -10.83
N GLN A 82 20.10 -12.36 -11.27
CA GLN A 82 20.25 -13.81 -11.47
C GLN A 82 21.37 -14.15 -12.46
N GLY A 83 21.50 -13.37 -13.55
CA GLY A 83 22.62 -13.49 -14.48
C GLY A 83 23.97 -13.18 -13.85
N LYS A 84 24.01 -12.22 -12.90
CA LYS A 84 25.22 -11.84 -12.16
C LYS A 84 25.65 -12.93 -11.18
N PHE A 85 24.73 -13.52 -10.42
CA PHE A 85 25.05 -14.67 -9.55
C PHE A 85 25.70 -15.80 -10.32
N LYS A 86 25.14 -16.14 -11.49
CA LYS A 86 25.73 -17.14 -12.39
C LYS A 86 27.11 -16.73 -12.89
N LYS A 87 27.32 -15.47 -13.24
CA LYS A 87 28.61 -14.96 -13.74
C LYS A 87 29.68 -14.89 -12.64
N TRP A 88 29.29 -14.53 -11.43
CA TRP A 88 30.17 -14.43 -10.26
C TRP A 88 30.40 -15.78 -9.58
N ASP A 89 29.74 -16.84 -10.04
CA ASP A 89 29.77 -18.17 -9.45
C ASP A 89 29.40 -18.16 -7.96
N ILE A 90 28.41 -17.33 -7.61
CA ILE A 90 27.90 -17.22 -6.23
C ILE A 90 26.64 -18.07 -6.12
N PRO A 91 26.55 -18.99 -5.14
CA PRO A 91 25.34 -19.77 -4.92
C PRO A 91 24.18 -18.86 -4.48
N PHE A 92 22.97 -19.20 -4.91
CA PHE A 92 21.78 -18.49 -4.44
C PHE A 92 21.55 -18.74 -2.95
N PRO A 93 21.22 -17.72 -2.15
CA PRO A 93 20.86 -17.89 -0.75
C PRO A 93 19.73 -18.91 -0.59
N GLY A 94 19.93 -19.91 0.26
CA GLY A 94 18.93 -20.97 0.46
C GLY A 94 18.57 -21.77 -0.80
N ASN A 95 19.40 -21.74 -1.85
CA ASN A 95 19.09 -22.26 -3.20
C ASN A 95 17.84 -21.64 -3.85
N ASP A 96 17.44 -20.43 -3.42
CA ASP A 96 16.30 -19.72 -3.99
C ASP A 96 16.76 -18.67 -5.01
N ARG A 97 16.37 -18.89 -6.27
CA ARG A 97 16.70 -17.99 -7.38
C ARG A 97 16.04 -16.61 -7.27
N GLU A 98 15.04 -16.46 -6.40
CA GLU A 98 14.38 -15.18 -6.12
C GLU A 98 15.10 -14.38 -5.04
N LEU A 99 16.00 -14.99 -4.25
CA LEU A 99 16.79 -14.32 -3.20
C LEU A 99 18.10 -13.72 -3.73
N VAL A 100 18.03 -13.01 -4.86
CA VAL A 100 19.17 -12.30 -5.44
C VAL A 100 19.39 -10.94 -4.79
N TYR A 101 20.66 -10.51 -4.70
CA TYR A 101 21.03 -9.22 -4.14
C TYR A 101 22.29 -8.64 -4.81
N ALA A 102 22.55 -7.35 -4.60
CA ALA A 102 23.80 -6.72 -4.99
C ALA A 102 24.43 -6.03 -3.77
N PRO A 103 25.76 -6.11 -3.58
CA PRO A 103 26.44 -5.32 -2.56
C PRO A 103 26.23 -3.82 -2.80
N LEU A 104 25.96 -3.05 -1.74
CA LEU A 104 25.85 -1.60 -1.83
C LEU A 104 27.15 -0.98 -2.39
N GLY A 105 27.01 0.05 -3.23
CA GLY A 105 28.12 0.66 -3.94
C GLY A 105 28.57 -0.09 -5.20
N SER A 106 27.93 -1.21 -5.55
CA SER A 106 28.12 -1.84 -6.86
C SER A 106 27.23 -1.19 -7.92
N PRO A 107 27.63 -1.21 -9.21
CA PRO A 107 26.80 -0.72 -10.30
C PRO A 107 25.41 -1.37 -10.39
N GLU A 108 25.30 -2.63 -9.95
CA GLU A 108 24.03 -3.36 -9.88
C GLU A 108 23.11 -2.84 -8.77
N ALA A 109 23.66 -2.53 -7.60
CA ALA A 109 22.88 -1.94 -6.51
C ALA A 109 22.38 -0.55 -6.89
N ASP A 110 23.25 0.30 -7.45
CA ASP A 110 22.87 1.65 -7.91
C ASP A 110 21.79 1.58 -9.00
N ALA A 111 21.93 0.66 -9.95
CA ALA A 111 20.93 0.42 -10.98
C ALA A 111 19.57 -0.03 -10.40
N TYR A 112 19.56 -0.88 -9.38
CA TYR A 112 18.33 -1.28 -8.70
C TYR A 112 17.68 -0.11 -7.96
N LEU A 113 18.48 0.70 -7.25
CA LEU A 113 17.98 1.85 -6.50
C LEU A 113 17.38 2.92 -7.43
N ASP A 114 18.00 3.17 -8.57
CA ASP A 114 17.45 4.04 -9.63
C ASP A 114 16.10 3.51 -10.13
N ASP A 115 16.03 2.21 -10.45
CA ASP A 115 14.83 1.58 -11.01
C ASP A 115 13.68 1.54 -9.99
N MET A 116 14.00 1.22 -8.73
CA MET A 116 13.05 1.33 -7.62
C MET A 116 12.54 2.77 -7.46
N SER A 117 13.42 3.76 -7.57
CA SER A 117 13.05 5.18 -7.45
C SER A 117 12.13 5.63 -8.58
N ILE A 118 12.36 5.17 -9.82
CA ILE A 118 11.45 5.40 -10.95
C ILE A 118 10.07 4.82 -10.64
N GLY A 119 10.00 3.57 -10.19
CA GLY A 119 8.74 2.93 -9.82
C GLY A 119 8.01 3.66 -8.69
N ALA A 120 8.74 4.06 -7.64
CA ALA A 120 8.18 4.80 -6.51
C ALA A 120 7.65 6.20 -6.91
N ASN A 121 8.35 6.89 -7.79
CA ASN A 121 7.91 8.19 -8.31
C ASN A 121 6.65 8.04 -9.17
N PHE A 122 6.61 7.03 -10.06
CA PHE A 122 5.40 6.73 -10.83
C PHE A 122 4.21 6.43 -9.92
N ALA A 123 4.39 5.58 -8.90
CA ALA A 123 3.35 5.28 -7.92
C ALA A 123 2.87 6.55 -7.18
N THR A 124 3.79 7.43 -6.81
CA THR A 124 3.45 8.70 -6.13
C THR A 124 2.57 9.58 -7.01
N VAL A 125 2.97 9.80 -8.27
CA VAL A 125 2.17 10.60 -9.22
C VAL A 125 0.82 9.94 -9.50
N ASN A 126 0.79 8.60 -9.63
CA ASN A 126 -0.43 7.84 -9.85
C ASN A 126 -1.44 8.06 -8.70
N HIS A 127 -0.99 7.94 -7.45
CA HIS A 127 -1.81 8.19 -6.27
C HIS A 127 -2.33 9.62 -6.22
N LEU A 128 -1.48 10.62 -6.46
CA LEU A 128 -1.87 12.03 -6.42
C LEU A 128 -2.91 12.35 -7.52
N LEU A 129 -2.72 11.82 -8.73
CA LEU A 129 -3.67 12.00 -9.82
C LEU A 129 -5.02 11.36 -9.51
N ILE A 130 -5.03 10.11 -9.03
CA ILE A 130 -6.28 9.42 -8.63
C ILE A 130 -7.01 10.21 -7.55
N ASN A 131 -6.32 10.68 -6.51
CA ASN A 131 -6.96 11.47 -5.45
C ASN A 131 -7.53 12.80 -5.98
N SER A 132 -6.86 13.43 -6.95
CA SER A 132 -7.39 14.63 -7.61
C SER A 132 -8.65 14.33 -8.41
N LEU A 133 -8.65 13.27 -9.22
CA LEU A 133 -9.80 12.84 -10.03
C LEU A 133 -10.99 12.44 -9.16
N VAL A 134 -10.75 11.79 -8.03
CA VAL A 134 -11.80 11.45 -7.07
C VAL A 134 -12.39 12.72 -6.46
N LEU A 135 -11.57 13.68 -6.04
CA LEU A 135 -12.08 14.94 -5.51
C LEU A 135 -12.92 15.70 -6.56
N GLU A 136 -12.46 15.72 -7.81
CA GLU A 136 -13.21 16.30 -8.93
C GLU A 136 -14.57 15.61 -9.11
N ALA A 137 -14.62 14.28 -9.13
CA ALA A 137 -15.87 13.52 -9.23
C ALA A 137 -16.83 13.80 -8.05
N PHE A 138 -16.32 13.97 -6.84
CA PHE A 138 -17.14 14.40 -5.70
C PHE A 138 -17.69 15.81 -5.88
N GLN A 139 -16.89 16.74 -6.43
CA GLN A 139 -17.30 18.12 -6.66
C GLN A 139 -18.33 18.27 -7.78
N GLU A 140 -18.29 17.40 -8.80
CA GLU A 140 -19.31 17.36 -9.86
C GLU A 140 -20.70 16.99 -9.30
N VAL A 141 -20.75 16.02 -8.38
CA VAL A 141 -22.00 15.55 -7.78
C VAL A 141 -22.44 16.42 -6.59
N LEU A 142 -21.47 16.90 -5.79
CA LEU A 142 -21.68 17.69 -4.58
C LEU A 142 -20.87 19.01 -4.67
N PRO A 143 -21.44 20.05 -5.31
CA PRO A 143 -20.73 21.32 -5.49
C PRO A 143 -20.25 21.92 -4.17
N GLY A 144 -18.99 22.32 -4.13
CA GLY A 144 -18.37 22.95 -2.96
C GLY A 144 -17.69 21.99 -1.98
N VAL A 145 -17.71 20.67 -2.22
CA VAL A 145 -16.91 19.71 -1.44
C VAL A 145 -15.42 20.08 -1.51
N GLN A 146 -14.75 20.00 -0.36
CA GLN A 146 -13.32 20.20 -0.23
C GLN A 146 -12.67 18.90 0.25
N GLY A 147 -11.48 18.61 -0.27
CA GLY A 147 -10.68 17.46 0.12
C GLY A 147 -9.30 17.90 0.57
N LYS A 148 -8.74 17.16 1.53
CA LYS A 148 -7.35 17.34 1.97
C LYS A 148 -6.66 15.99 2.02
N LEU A 149 -5.51 15.88 1.37
CA LEU A 149 -4.67 14.69 1.49
C LEU A 149 -4.20 14.53 2.94
N ILE A 150 -4.59 13.43 3.58
CA ILE A 150 -4.20 13.12 4.96
C ILE A 150 -2.76 12.59 5.00
N TYR A 151 -2.51 11.51 4.25
CA TYR A 151 -1.20 10.88 4.22
C TYR A 151 -1.05 10.00 2.98
N PHE A 152 0.20 9.82 2.55
CA PHE A 152 0.60 8.86 1.53
C PHE A 152 1.70 7.97 2.11
N ILE A 153 1.54 6.66 2.00
CA ILE A 153 2.49 5.70 2.54
C ILE A 153 2.65 4.50 1.61
N SER A 154 3.90 4.09 1.40
CA SER A 154 4.26 2.89 0.62
C SER A 154 4.35 1.66 1.52
N HIS A 155 3.99 0.49 1.00
CA HIS A 155 4.17 -0.79 1.68
C HIS A 155 5.14 -1.76 0.96
N ASN A 156 5.65 -1.37 -0.21
CA ASN A 156 6.67 -2.08 -0.98
C ASN A 156 7.77 -1.09 -1.37
N ILE A 157 8.81 -0.95 -0.54
CA ILE A 157 9.92 -0.03 -0.79
C ILE A 157 11.14 -0.40 0.07
N ALA A 158 12.33 -0.03 -0.40
CA ALA A 158 13.53 0.05 0.43
C ALA A 158 13.89 1.52 0.68
N ARG A 159 14.22 1.88 1.92
CA ARG A 159 14.67 3.25 2.26
C ARG A 159 15.79 3.23 3.28
N GLN A 160 16.66 4.24 3.21
CA GLN A 160 17.62 4.49 4.26
C GLN A 160 16.94 5.13 5.46
N GLU A 161 17.12 4.53 6.63
CA GLU A 161 16.56 5.00 7.90
C GLU A 161 17.60 4.84 9.01
N ILE A 162 17.55 5.71 10.02
CA ILE A 162 18.45 5.60 11.17
C ILE A 162 17.88 4.58 12.15
N LEU A 163 18.59 3.49 12.36
CA LEU A 163 18.28 2.46 13.35
C LEU A 163 19.45 2.35 14.32
N ASP A 164 19.16 2.48 15.62
CA ASP A 164 20.18 2.40 16.69
C ASP A 164 21.43 3.28 16.45
N GLY A 165 21.22 4.47 15.86
CA GLY A 165 22.28 5.44 15.56
C GLY A 165 23.06 5.17 14.27
N ARG A 166 22.71 4.14 13.49
CA ARG A 166 23.33 3.81 12.20
C ARG A 166 22.37 4.03 11.06
N LEU A 167 22.89 4.45 9.91
CA LEU A 167 22.12 4.56 8.67
C LEU A 167 22.02 3.18 8.02
N GLU A 168 20.82 2.61 7.97
CA GLU A 168 20.56 1.25 7.50
C GLU A 168 19.52 1.25 6.37
N TRP A 169 19.57 0.24 5.48
CA TRP A 169 18.55 0.04 4.45
C TRP A 169 17.42 -0.85 4.96
N VAL A 170 16.25 -0.25 5.21
CA VAL A 170 15.05 -0.99 5.63
C VAL A 170 14.24 -1.38 4.40
N HIS A 171 14.18 -2.68 4.14
CA HIS A 171 13.38 -3.26 3.06
C HIS A 171 12.00 -3.65 3.60
N ARG A 172 10.94 -3.08 3.01
CA ARG A 172 9.55 -3.41 3.35
C ARG A 172 8.88 -4.01 2.14
N LYS A 173 8.35 -5.23 2.29
CA LYS A 173 7.48 -5.90 1.32
C LYS A 173 6.21 -6.32 2.03
N GLY A 174 5.09 -5.70 1.70
CA GLY A 174 3.83 -5.86 2.43
C GLY A 174 3.85 -5.32 3.86
N ALA A 175 4.68 -4.31 4.14
CA ALA A 175 4.80 -3.68 5.44
C ALA A 175 4.93 -2.17 5.29
N THR A 176 4.34 -1.40 6.20
CA THR A 176 4.38 0.07 6.19
C THR A 176 5.33 0.59 7.26
N ARG A 177 5.86 1.79 7.05
CA ARG A 177 6.63 2.50 8.08
C ARG A 177 5.72 2.90 9.24
N ALA A 178 6.26 2.94 10.45
CA ALA A 178 5.53 3.17 11.68
C ALA A 178 6.39 3.96 12.69
N PHE A 179 6.69 5.23 12.41
CA PHE A 179 7.43 6.06 13.36
C PHE A 179 6.52 6.59 14.47
N PRO A 180 6.85 6.33 15.75
CA PRO A 180 6.07 6.82 16.89
C PRO A 180 6.31 8.31 17.14
N ALA A 181 5.54 8.87 18.07
CA ALA A 181 5.79 10.20 18.61
C ALA A 181 7.25 10.37 19.05
N MET A 182 7.80 11.55 18.84
CA MET A 182 9.17 11.97 19.14
C MET A 182 10.27 11.20 18.39
N HIS A 183 9.92 10.39 17.39
CA HIS A 183 10.92 9.76 16.54
C HIS A 183 11.76 10.84 15.81
N PRO A 184 13.11 10.75 15.78
CA PRO A 184 13.96 11.80 15.22
C PRO A 184 13.63 12.20 13.78
N ALA A 185 13.20 11.24 12.95
CA ALA A 185 12.80 11.50 11.57
C ALA A 185 11.49 12.31 11.41
N LEU A 186 10.76 12.58 12.51
CA LEU A 186 9.54 13.39 12.52
C LEU A 186 9.74 14.81 13.05
N ARG A 187 10.95 15.17 13.51
CA ARG A 187 11.23 16.52 14.05
C ARG A 187 10.88 17.62 13.06
N GLY A 188 10.19 18.65 13.53
CA GLY A 188 9.73 19.79 12.72
C GLY A 188 8.54 19.48 11.80
N THR A 189 8.04 18.23 11.80
CA THR A 189 6.81 17.89 11.10
C THR A 189 5.59 18.03 12.03
N ARG A 190 4.39 18.18 11.45
CA ARG A 190 3.14 18.17 12.24
C ARG A 190 2.91 16.88 13.04
N TYR A 191 3.63 15.81 12.73
CA TYR A 191 3.50 14.49 13.34
C TYR A 191 4.49 14.25 14.47
N GLU A 192 5.35 15.23 14.81
CA GLU A 192 6.40 15.07 15.82
C GLU A 192 5.85 14.56 17.16
N SER A 193 4.77 15.16 17.66
CA SER A 193 4.20 14.82 18.97
C SER A 193 3.22 13.64 18.97
N THR A 194 2.83 13.14 17.79
CA THR A 194 1.83 12.07 17.65
C THR A 194 2.38 10.79 17.08
N GLY A 195 3.40 10.86 16.21
CA GLY A 195 3.67 9.84 15.21
C GLY A 195 2.90 10.12 13.93
N HIS A 196 3.33 9.53 12.80
CA HIS A 196 2.64 9.71 11.53
C HIS A 196 1.49 8.70 11.35
N PRO A 197 0.50 8.98 10.48
CA PRO A 197 -0.57 8.03 10.18
C PRO A 197 -0.04 6.74 9.57
N ILE A 198 -0.64 5.62 9.97
CA ILE A 198 -0.48 4.30 9.36
C ILE A 198 -1.84 3.96 8.75
N LEU A 199 -1.85 3.63 7.46
CA LEU A 199 -3.08 3.30 6.74
C LEU A 199 -3.10 1.79 6.50
N LEU A 200 -4.06 1.09 7.11
CA LEU A 200 -4.23 -0.35 6.98
C LEU A 200 -5.56 -0.65 6.29
N PRO A 201 -5.57 -0.89 4.97
CA PRO A 201 -6.71 -1.49 4.30
C PRO A 201 -7.04 -2.88 4.85
N GLY A 202 -8.31 -3.10 5.18
CA GLY A 202 -8.83 -4.41 5.55
C GLY A 202 -9.32 -5.19 4.33
N ASN A 203 -10.52 -5.74 4.46
CA ASN A 203 -11.31 -6.18 3.33
C ASN A 203 -12.50 -5.23 3.16
N PRO A 204 -13.16 -5.23 2.00
CA PRO A 204 -14.20 -4.23 1.70
C PRO A 204 -15.36 -4.18 2.70
N GLN A 205 -15.66 -5.28 3.40
CA GLN A 205 -16.73 -5.31 4.41
C GLN A 205 -16.27 -4.93 5.83
N ALA A 206 -14.98 -5.09 6.11
CA ALA A 206 -14.38 -4.65 7.36
C ALA A 206 -13.95 -3.17 7.31
N GLY A 207 -13.81 -2.62 6.10
CA GLY A 207 -13.23 -1.30 5.84
C GLY A 207 -11.75 -1.26 6.22
N SER A 208 -11.27 -0.07 6.52
CA SER A 208 -9.86 0.20 6.81
C SER A 208 -9.64 0.72 8.23
N SER A 209 -8.40 0.68 8.72
CA SER A 209 -8.01 1.28 10.00
C SER A 209 -6.92 2.31 9.79
N VAL A 210 -7.07 3.48 10.43
CA VAL A 210 -5.97 4.42 10.61
C VAL A 210 -5.38 4.20 11.98
N MET A 211 -4.09 3.89 12.03
CA MET A 211 -3.35 3.65 13.25
C MET A 211 -2.23 4.67 13.44
N VAL A 212 -1.63 4.65 14.62
CA VAL A 212 -0.40 5.38 14.93
C VAL A 212 0.55 4.48 15.69
N ALA A 213 1.84 4.59 15.37
CA ALA A 213 2.86 3.73 15.97
C ALA A 213 3.00 3.93 17.48
N ASP A 214 3.27 2.83 18.16
CA ASP A 214 3.67 2.77 19.56
C ASP A 214 5.19 2.65 19.69
N PRO A 215 5.77 2.93 20.87
CA PRO A 215 7.21 2.79 21.08
C PRO A 215 7.75 1.39 20.76
N GLY A 216 6.91 0.35 20.91
CA GLY A 216 7.28 -1.03 20.58
C GLY A 216 7.52 -1.27 19.09
N ALA A 217 7.08 -0.38 18.19
CA ALA A 217 7.41 -0.44 16.76
C ALA A 217 8.93 -0.50 16.50
N ARG A 218 9.77 -0.06 17.45
CA ARG A 218 11.22 -0.23 17.35
C ARG A 218 11.65 -1.69 17.13
N LEU A 219 10.93 -2.66 17.70
CA LEU A 219 11.22 -4.09 17.57
C LEU A 219 11.09 -4.60 16.13
N SER A 220 10.36 -3.90 15.27
CA SER A 220 10.12 -4.22 13.87
C SER A 220 10.78 -3.21 12.92
N CYS A 221 11.88 -2.58 13.33
CA CYS A 221 12.53 -1.51 12.57
C CYS A 221 11.54 -0.40 12.19
N PHE A 222 10.67 -0.03 13.14
CA PHE A 222 9.58 0.93 12.95
C PHE A 222 8.69 0.56 11.76
N SER A 223 8.17 -0.68 11.76
CA SER A 223 7.31 -1.18 10.70
C SER A 223 6.10 -1.94 11.23
N VAL A 224 4.98 -1.89 10.52
CA VAL A 224 3.80 -2.74 10.77
C VAL A 224 3.33 -3.37 9.46
N ASN A 225 2.36 -4.28 9.50
CA ASN A 225 1.75 -4.83 8.29
C ASN A 225 1.12 -3.73 7.42
N HIS A 226 0.70 -4.08 6.21
CA HIS A 226 0.03 -3.12 5.30
C HIS A 226 -1.47 -3.33 5.16
N GLY A 227 -2.02 -4.43 5.68
CA GLY A 227 -3.43 -4.76 5.55
C GLY A 227 -3.76 -6.16 6.04
N ALA A 228 -4.97 -6.64 5.77
CA ALA A 228 -5.46 -7.94 6.25
C ALA A 228 -4.63 -9.14 5.75
N GLY A 229 -4.16 -9.07 4.49
CA GLY A 229 -3.46 -10.18 3.85
C GLY A 229 -4.39 -11.33 3.47
N ARG A 230 -3.99 -12.10 2.46
CA ARG A 230 -4.83 -13.16 1.89
C ARG A 230 -4.74 -14.46 2.69
N ILE A 231 -5.84 -15.20 2.74
CA ILE A 231 -5.88 -16.60 3.20
C ILE A 231 -6.12 -17.57 2.02
N LEU A 232 -6.74 -17.08 0.93
CA LEU A 232 -6.93 -17.84 -0.31
C LEU A 232 -6.08 -17.26 -1.44
N GLY A 233 -5.38 -18.14 -2.17
CA GLY A 233 -4.80 -17.78 -3.47
C GLY A 233 -5.90 -17.42 -4.48
N ARG A 234 -5.61 -16.53 -5.44
CA ARG A 234 -6.61 -15.99 -6.38
C ARG A 234 -7.38 -17.08 -7.14
N LYS A 235 -6.65 -18.02 -7.75
CA LYS A 235 -7.24 -19.16 -8.48
C LYS A 235 -8.17 -20.01 -7.61
N ARG A 236 -7.78 -20.20 -6.34
CA ARG A 236 -8.58 -20.97 -5.37
C ARG A 236 -9.88 -20.23 -5.03
N ALA A 237 -9.79 -18.92 -4.76
CA ALA A 237 -10.95 -18.08 -4.48
C ALA A 237 -11.95 -18.04 -5.64
N ILE A 238 -11.47 -17.89 -6.89
CA ILE A 238 -12.31 -17.91 -8.10
C ILE A 238 -13.09 -19.23 -8.21
N ARG A 239 -12.44 -20.35 -7.90
CA ARG A 239 -13.02 -21.70 -7.98
C ARG A 239 -14.00 -22.00 -6.84
N GLU A 240 -13.67 -21.60 -5.62
CA GLU A 240 -14.37 -22.06 -4.40
C GLU A 240 -15.45 -21.09 -3.91
N LEU A 241 -15.32 -19.79 -4.16
CA LEU A 241 -16.27 -18.81 -3.64
C LEU A 241 -17.51 -18.69 -4.54
N ASP A 242 -18.67 -18.58 -3.91
CA ASP A 242 -19.95 -18.38 -4.60
C ASP A 242 -20.19 -16.90 -4.93
N GLN A 243 -20.45 -16.59 -6.20
CA GLN A 243 -20.64 -15.22 -6.66
C GLN A 243 -21.93 -14.62 -6.09
N SER A 244 -23.01 -15.40 -6.04
CA SER A 244 -24.31 -14.92 -5.57
C SER A 244 -24.27 -14.57 -4.09
N ALA A 245 -23.62 -15.41 -3.26
CA ALA A 245 -23.36 -15.10 -1.87
C ALA A 245 -22.49 -13.85 -1.68
N ILE A 246 -21.43 -13.68 -2.49
CA ILE A 246 -20.59 -12.47 -2.43
C ILE A 246 -21.44 -11.23 -2.70
N ASN A 247 -22.13 -11.16 -3.83
CA ASN A 247 -22.89 -9.97 -4.20
C ASN A 247 -23.98 -9.65 -3.16
N ARG A 248 -24.73 -10.67 -2.71
CA ARG A 248 -25.75 -10.51 -1.66
C ARG A 248 -25.14 -9.98 -0.35
N SER A 249 -23.94 -10.42 0.02
CA SER A 249 -23.30 -9.94 1.26
C SER A 249 -22.88 -8.45 1.21
N PHE A 250 -22.66 -7.89 0.01
CA PHE A 250 -22.44 -6.46 -0.16
C PHE A 250 -23.76 -5.68 -0.02
N GLU A 251 -24.84 -6.19 -0.63
CA GLU A 251 -26.19 -5.61 -0.49
C GLU A 251 -26.67 -5.62 0.97
N GLU A 252 -26.51 -6.74 1.67
CA GLU A 252 -26.89 -6.90 3.09
C GLU A 252 -26.13 -5.96 4.03
N ARG A 253 -24.93 -5.52 3.63
CA ARG A 253 -24.08 -4.60 4.39
C ARG A 253 -24.16 -3.15 3.93
N ASP A 254 -25.00 -2.87 2.94
CA ASP A 254 -25.15 -1.54 2.33
C ASP A 254 -23.83 -0.98 1.79
N ILE A 255 -23.05 -1.82 1.10
CA ILE A 255 -21.79 -1.45 0.46
C ILE A 255 -21.94 -1.50 -1.04
N LEU A 256 -21.89 -0.33 -1.67
CA LEU A 256 -21.98 -0.20 -3.12
C LEU A 256 -20.64 -0.53 -3.79
N THR A 257 -20.68 -1.03 -5.03
CA THR A 257 -19.48 -1.25 -5.83
C THR A 257 -19.72 -0.86 -7.29
N ASN A 258 -18.70 -0.40 -8.00
CA ASN A 258 -18.79 -0.13 -9.44
C ASN A 258 -18.82 -1.41 -10.30
N CYS A 259 -18.66 -2.57 -9.68
CA CYS A 259 -18.58 -3.86 -10.37
C CYS A 259 -19.98 -4.46 -10.53
N ARG A 260 -20.28 -5.02 -11.72
CA ARG A 260 -21.50 -5.83 -11.91
C ARG A 260 -21.50 -7.08 -11.04
N ASN A 261 -20.33 -7.71 -10.91
CA ASN A 261 -20.06 -8.82 -10.01
C ASN A 261 -18.76 -8.50 -9.29
N TYR A 262 -18.76 -8.53 -7.96
CA TYR A 262 -17.53 -8.24 -7.23
C TYR A 262 -16.49 -9.36 -7.46
N PRO A 263 -15.20 -9.04 -7.73
CA PRO A 263 -14.19 -10.05 -8.02
C PRO A 263 -14.04 -11.08 -6.89
N LYS A 264 -14.21 -12.36 -7.21
CA LYS A 264 -14.16 -13.44 -6.21
C LYS A 264 -12.82 -13.51 -5.49
N ASP A 265 -11.73 -13.32 -6.22
CA ASP A 265 -10.40 -13.32 -5.63
C ASP A 265 -10.17 -12.16 -4.68
N GLU A 266 -10.98 -11.11 -4.72
CA GLU A 266 -10.87 -9.96 -3.82
C GLU A 266 -12.01 -9.91 -2.79
N ALA A 267 -12.90 -10.91 -2.81
CA ALA A 267 -14.01 -10.99 -1.87
C ALA A 267 -13.51 -11.07 -0.41
N PRO A 268 -14.29 -10.59 0.56
CA PRO A 268 -13.93 -10.62 1.99
C PRO A 268 -13.44 -11.98 2.49
N ALA A 269 -14.05 -13.08 2.05
CA ALA A 269 -13.66 -14.45 2.40
C ALA A 269 -12.29 -14.89 1.86
N ALA A 270 -11.70 -14.17 0.91
CA ALA A 270 -10.35 -14.41 0.42
C ALA A 270 -9.25 -13.84 1.34
N TYR A 271 -9.64 -13.01 2.31
CA TYR A 271 -8.77 -12.31 3.25
C TYR A 271 -8.82 -12.92 4.64
N LYS A 272 -7.78 -12.65 5.44
CA LYS A 272 -7.78 -12.95 6.88
C LYS A 272 -8.80 -12.07 7.60
N ASP A 273 -9.20 -12.48 8.80
CA ASP A 273 -9.98 -11.63 9.70
C ASP A 273 -9.17 -10.37 10.04
N PHE A 274 -9.71 -9.21 9.66
CA PHE A 274 -9.05 -7.93 9.86
C PHE A 274 -8.97 -7.55 11.34
N GLU A 275 -9.93 -7.95 12.16
CA GLU A 275 -9.90 -7.68 13.61
C GLU A 275 -8.76 -8.46 14.29
N GLU A 276 -8.52 -9.71 13.88
CA GLU A 276 -7.36 -10.47 14.39
C GLU A 276 -6.04 -9.83 13.97
N VAL A 277 -5.96 -9.32 12.75
CA VAL A 277 -4.77 -8.61 12.26
C VAL A 277 -4.52 -7.36 13.11
N LEU A 278 -5.52 -6.54 13.37
CA LEU A 278 -5.38 -5.34 14.21
C LEU A 278 -5.07 -5.68 15.68
N ARG A 279 -5.71 -6.73 16.22
CA ARG A 279 -5.39 -7.25 17.54
C ARG A 279 -3.92 -7.65 17.65
N SER A 280 -3.37 -8.33 16.64
CA SER A 280 -1.97 -8.77 16.66
C SER A 280 -0.98 -7.59 16.73
N VAL A 281 -1.25 -6.52 15.98
CA VAL A 281 -0.42 -5.30 15.97
C VAL A 281 -0.48 -4.60 17.33
N THR A 282 -1.68 -4.49 17.88
CA THR A 282 -1.93 -3.81 19.16
C THR A 282 -1.33 -4.61 20.33
N ALA A 283 -1.54 -5.93 20.36
CA ALA A 283 -1.02 -6.82 21.39
C ALA A 283 0.51 -6.90 21.40
N ALA A 284 1.15 -6.77 20.23
CA ALA A 284 2.59 -6.66 20.10
C ALA A 284 3.14 -5.26 20.49
N GLY A 285 2.27 -4.30 20.83
CA GLY A 285 2.66 -2.94 21.21
C GLY A 285 3.31 -2.17 20.06
N LEU A 286 2.96 -2.49 18.81
CA LEU A 286 3.56 -1.86 17.62
C LEU A 286 2.79 -0.62 17.17
N ALA A 287 1.46 -0.65 17.23
CA ALA A 287 0.62 0.49 16.89
C ALA A 287 -0.74 0.38 17.57
N SER A 288 -1.38 1.54 17.73
CA SER A 288 -2.70 1.69 18.32
C SER A 288 -3.67 2.31 17.29
N GLU A 289 -4.92 1.88 17.32
CA GLU A 289 -5.96 2.40 16.44
C GLU A 289 -6.33 3.85 16.78
N VAL A 290 -6.42 4.69 15.75
CA VAL A 290 -6.85 6.10 15.81
C VAL A 290 -8.28 6.24 15.32
N ALA A 291 -8.60 5.61 14.19
CA ALA A 291 -9.94 5.62 13.62
C ALA A 291 -10.21 4.33 12.84
N ARG A 292 -11.45 3.85 12.95
CA ARG A 292 -12.00 2.84 12.06
C ARG A 292 -12.68 3.53 10.89
N LEU A 293 -12.41 3.09 9.67
CA LEU A 293 -13.06 3.56 8.45
C LEU A 293 -14.02 2.46 7.99
N LYS A 294 -15.29 2.80 7.77
CA LYS A 294 -16.30 1.85 7.30
C LYS A 294 -16.66 2.14 5.86
N ALA A 295 -16.36 1.22 4.97
CA ALA A 295 -16.65 1.37 3.54
C ALA A 295 -18.16 1.49 3.28
N SER A 296 -18.51 2.46 2.44
CA SER A 296 -19.84 2.62 1.86
C SER A 296 -19.82 2.40 0.34
N PHE A 297 -18.68 2.69 -0.30
CA PHE A 297 -18.50 2.44 -1.73
C PHE A 297 -17.09 1.96 -2.05
N VAL A 298 -16.99 0.97 -2.93
CA VAL A 298 -15.74 0.34 -3.36
C VAL A 298 -15.60 0.45 -4.87
N ILE A 299 -14.48 1.01 -5.30
CA ILE A 299 -14.08 1.13 -6.70
C ILE A 299 -13.01 0.08 -6.96
N LYS A 300 -13.24 -0.76 -7.96
CA LYS A 300 -12.20 -1.59 -8.55
C LYS A 300 -12.09 -1.32 -10.03
N ASP A 301 -10.88 -1.47 -10.55
CA ASP A 301 -10.70 -1.44 -11.99
C ASP A 301 -11.34 -2.67 -12.65
N GLY A 302 -11.87 -2.48 -13.86
CA GLY A 302 -12.40 -3.58 -14.67
C GLY A 302 -11.30 -4.39 -15.37
N ASP A 303 -10.08 -3.87 -15.35
CA ASP A 303 -8.91 -4.45 -16.00
C ASP A 303 -8.43 -5.72 -15.29
N ALA A 304 -7.86 -6.64 -16.08
CA ALA A 304 -7.12 -7.78 -15.54
C ALA A 304 -5.95 -7.27 -14.68
N ALA A 305 -5.53 -8.07 -13.70
CA ALA A 305 -4.34 -7.77 -12.92
C ALA A 305 -3.11 -7.66 -13.83
N ASP A 306 -2.20 -6.73 -13.53
CA ASP A 306 -1.00 -6.48 -14.36
C ASP A 306 0.08 -7.57 -14.26
N ASP A 307 -0.20 -8.68 -13.56
CA ASP A 307 0.74 -9.73 -13.17
C ASP A 307 0.72 -10.99 -14.06
#